data_AF-A0AAU3UR62-F1
#
_entry.id   AF-A0AAU3UR62-F1
#
_cell.length_a   1.000
_cell.length_b   1.000
_cell.length_c   1.000
_cell.angle_alpha   90.00
_cell.angle_beta   90.00
_cell.angle_gamma   90.00
#
_symmetry.space_group_name_H-M   'P 1'
#
loop_
_entity.id
_entity.type
_entity.pdbx_description
1 polymer ?
#
loop_
_entity_poly.entity_id
_entity_poly.type
_entity_poly.pdbx_seq_one_letter_code
_entity_poly.pdbx_strand_id
1 'polypeptide(L)'
;MTQRLESAMLRAGFDSAGLASAVNVDVKTVNRWLAGRIPHRRTRLQVAQALCESEESLWPSSRPDIQKGAPATAEVLAAYAHRAEIPNDLWISLLHRATERIDIIGYAYPFVFELLPNASEMIAAKCRAGCVVRLGFADPDCSHVLERDTLEQMGGTLPTGSATPYRCWDRSHTPLDAR
;
A
#
# COMPACT_ATOMS: atom_id res chain seq x y z
N MET A 1 13.64 10.81 5.78
CA MET A 1 14.69 9.75 5.79
C MET A 1 15.43 9.71 7.12
N THR A 2 15.72 10.85 7.74
CA THR A 2 16.48 11.00 9.00
C THR A 2 15.86 10.31 10.21
N GLN A 3 14.52 10.32 10.32
CA GLN A 3 13.81 9.62 11.41
C GLN A 3 14.12 8.12 11.51
N ARG A 4 14.46 7.44 10.40
CA ARG A 4 14.76 6.00 10.41
C ARG A 4 16.10 5.70 11.07
N LEU A 5 17.14 6.49 10.75
CA LEU A 5 18.45 6.37 11.37
C LEU A 5 18.39 6.72 12.86
N GLU A 6 17.69 7.81 13.22
CA GLU A 6 17.46 8.20 14.62
C GLU A 6 16.76 7.08 15.42
N SER A 7 15.70 6.52 14.85
CA SER A 7 14.93 5.44 15.50
C SER A 7 15.73 4.15 15.63
N ALA A 8 16.59 3.82 14.68
CA ALA A 8 17.49 2.67 14.75
C ALA A 8 18.58 2.85 15.80
N MET A 9 19.20 4.05 15.86
CA MET A 9 20.16 4.40 16.90
C MET A 9 19.55 4.28 18.30
N LEU A 10 18.33 4.79 18.50
CA LEU A 10 17.61 4.67 19.76
C LEU A 10 17.40 3.20 20.18
N ARG A 11 16.91 2.35 19.26
CA ARG A 11 16.67 0.92 19.54
C ARG A 11 17.95 0.15 19.85
N ALA A 12 19.05 0.49 19.19
CA ALA A 12 20.35 -0.13 19.43
C ALA A 12 21.11 0.50 20.61
N GLY A 13 20.56 1.52 21.27
CA GLY A 13 21.17 2.19 22.42
C GLY A 13 22.37 3.08 22.07
N PHE A 14 22.46 3.55 20.82
CA PHE A 14 23.52 4.44 20.37
C PHE A 14 23.08 5.91 20.43
N ASP A 15 23.97 6.76 20.94
CA ASP A 15 23.98 8.19 20.63
C ASP A 15 24.91 8.49 19.44
N SER A 16 24.99 9.75 19.00
CA SER A 16 25.83 10.12 17.85
C SER A 16 27.32 9.81 18.08
N ALA A 17 27.79 9.90 19.32
CA ALA A 17 29.18 9.61 19.66
C ALA A 17 29.48 8.11 19.67
N GLY A 18 28.57 7.30 20.22
CA GLY A 18 28.64 5.85 20.26
C GLY A 18 28.62 5.26 18.85
N LEU A 19 27.71 5.74 17.98
CA LEU A 19 27.69 5.27 16.59
C LEU A 19 28.96 5.68 15.85
N ALA A 20 29.45 6.91 16.05
CA ALA A 20 30.69 7.40 15.45
C ALA A 20 31.89 6.52 15.82
N SER A 21 32.00 6.14 17.09
CA SER A 21 33.01 5.21 17.59
C SER A 21 32.86 3.82 16.96
N ALA A 22 31.65 3.27 16.93
CA ALA A 22 31.38 1.93 16.41
C ALA A 22 31.74 1.76 14.92
N VAL A 23 31.58 2.82 14.12
CA VAL A 23 31.88 2.77 12.66
C VAL A 23 33.15 3.53 12.27
N ASN A 24 33.94 3.96 13.26
CA ASN A 24 35.21 4.66 13.10
C ASN A 24 35.12 5.91 12.21
N VAL A 25 34.19 6.81 12.54
CA VAL A 25 34.03 8.12 11.88
C VAL A 25 33.93 9.23 12.93
N ASP A 26 33.98 10.48 12.48
CA ASP A 26 33.77 11.64 13.36
C ASP A 26 32.27 11.88 13.67
N VAL A 27 31.97 12.36 14.87
CA VAL A 27 30.59 12.66 15.33
C VAL A 27 29.87 13.66 14.41
N LYS A 28 30.59 14.63 13.84
CA LYS A 28 30.03 15.58 12.86
C LYS A 28 29.56 14.85 11.60
N THR A 29 30.21 13.75 11.24
CA THR A 29 29.80 12.94 10.09
C THR A 29 28.46 12.24 10.37
N VAL A 30 28.28 11.70 11.57
CA VAL A 30 27.00 11.13 12.01
C VAL A 30 25.90 12.19 12.03
N ASN A 31 26.17 13.37 12.59
CA ASN A 31 25.20 14.47 12.61
C ASN A 31 24.82 14.94 11.19
N ARG A 32 25.74 14.88 10.21
CA ARG A 32 25.41 15.13 8.81
C ARG A 32 24.49 14.06 8.22
N TRP A 33 24.60 12.82 8.66
CA TRP A 33 23.66 11.75 8.26
C TRP A 33 22.27 11.98 8.85
N LEU A 34 22.22 12.39 10.12
CA LEU A 34 21.00 12.83 10.80
C LEU A 34 20.39 14.11 10.22
N ALA A 35 21.16 14.88 9.44
CA ALA A 35 20.67 16.00 8.63
C ALA A 35 20.30 15.61 7.19
N GLY A 36 20.34 14.31 6.85
CA GLY A 36 19.85 13.79 5.57
C GLY A 36 20.93 13.40 4.55
N ARG A 37 22.23 13.54 4.88
CA ARG A 37 23.30 13.08 3.99
C ARG A 37 23.40 11.55 4.01
N ILE A 38 23.39 10.92 2.85
CA ILE A 38 23.55 9.47 2.75
C ILE A 38 25.05 9.11 2.76
N PRO A 39 25.51 8.16 3.61
CA PRO A 39 26.90 7.69 3.61
C PRO A 39 27.25 6.91 2.33
N HIS A 40 28.55 6.79 2.03
CA HIS A 40 29.02 5.88 0.99
C HIS A 40 28.74 4.42 1.35
N ARG A 41 28.63 3.55 0.33
CA ARG A 41 28.24 2.13 0.48
C ARG A 41 29.00 1.39 1.58
N ARG A 42 30.33 1.53 1.63
CA ARG A 42 31.16 0.88 2.66
C ARG A 42 30.75 1.28 4.08
N THR A 43 30.50 2.56 4.30
CA THR A 43 30.09 3.09 5.61
C THR A 43 28.66 2.72 5.96
N ARG A 44 27.75 2.65 4.98
CA ARG A 44 26.37 2.20 5.21
C ARG A 44 26.33 0.76 5.72
N LEU A 45 27.11 -0.14 5.12
CA LEU A 45 27.24 -1.52 5.59
C LEU A 45 27.72 -1.60 7.05
N GLN A 46 28.70 -0.79 7.42
CA GLN A 46 29.22 -0.75 8.79
C GLN A 46 28.17 -0.23 9.79
N VAL A 47 27.43 0.81 9.42
CA VAL A 47 26.35 1.36 10.25
C VAL A 47 25.19 0.36 10.38
N ALA A 48 24.80 -0.29 9.30
CA ALA A 48 23.76 -1.31 9.29
C ALA A 48 24.12 -2.47 10.25
N GLN A 49 25.37 -2.96 10.18
CA GLN A 49 25.88 -3.96 11.11
C GLN A 49 25.89 -3.48 12.57
N ALA A 50 26.38 -2.26 12.82
CA ALA A 50 26.43 -1.70 14.18
C ALA A 50 25.03 -1.57 14.81
N LEU A 51 24.02 -1.24 14.00
CA LEU A 51 22.65 -1.04 14.46
C LEU A 51 21.79 -2.31 14.39
N CYS A 52 22.34 -3.45 13.95
CA CYS A 52 21.59 -4.69 13.67
C CYS A 52 20.38 -4.47 12.75
N GLU A 53 20.55 -3.62 11.74
CA GLU A 53 19.53 -3.24 10.76
C GLU A 53 20.00 -3.55 9.34
N SER A 54 19.07 -3.57 8.38
CA SER A 54 19.42 -3.69 6.97
C SER A 54 19.72 -2.32 6.33
N GLU A 55 20.56 -2.28 5.29
CA GLU A 55 20.81 -1.02 4.54
C GLU A 55 19.51 -0.45 3.95
N GLU A 56 18.61 -1.33 3.52
CA GLU A 56 17.33 -1.00 2.93
C GLU A 56 16.36 -0.37 3.93
N SER A 57 16.42 -0.81 5.19
CA SER A 57 15.66 -0.24 6.30
C SER A 57 16.12 1.19 6.57
N LEU A 58 17.44 1.40 6.69
CA LEU A 58 18.02 2.70 7.04
C LEU A 58 17.98 3.71 5.86
N TRP A 59 18.26 3.27 4.64
CA TRP A 59 18.31 4.10 3.43
C TRP A 59 17.56 3.48 2.24
N PRO A 60 16.22 3.52 2.24
CA PRO A 60 15.41 2.93 1.17
C PRO A 60 15.71 3.47 -0.24
N SER A 61 16.13 4.74 -0.36
CA SER A 61 16.47 5.35 -1.65
C SER A 61 17.86 4.97 -2.18
N SER A 62 18.66 4.25 -1.39
CA SER A 62 19.98 3.74 -1.82
C SER A 62 19.91 2.35 -2.45
N ARG A 63 18.70 1.80 -2.53
CA ARG A 63 18.38 0.49 -3.11
C ARG A 63 18.77 0.41 -4.59
N PRO A 64 19.63 -0.54 -4.98
CA PRO A 64 19.95 -0.78 -6.39
C PRO A 64 18.75 -1.36 -7.16
N ASP A 65 17.82 -2.04 -6.47
CA ASP A 65 16.56 -2.60 -6.98
C ASP A 65 15.48 -1.54 -7.30
N ILE A 66 15.64 -0.30 -6.82
CA ILE A 66 14.71 0.83 -7.09
C ILE A 66 15.32 1.80 -8.13
N GLN A 67 16.53 1.52 -8.64
CA GLN A 67 17.11 2.29 -9.75
C GLN A 67 16.25 2.15 -11.01
N LYS A 68 16.20 3.19 -11.85
CA LYS A 68 15.58 3.12 -13.19
C LYS A 68 16.18 1.92 -13.94
N GLY A 69 15.37 0.90 -14.22
CA GLY A 69 15.77 -0.31 -14.95
C GLY A 69 16.06 -1.54 -14.08
N ALA A 70 15.80 -1.50 -12.77
CA ALA A 70 15.96 -2.67 -11.92
C ALA A 70 14.73 -3.62 -11.95
N PRO A 71 14.94 -4.95 -11.85
CA PRO A 71 13.89 -5.96 -12.05
C PRO A 71 13.01 -6.26 -10.83
N ALA A 72 13.23 -5.63 -9.66
CA ALA A 72 12.47 -5.90 -8.45
C ALA A 72 11.75 -4.64 -7.95
N THR A 73 10.48 -4.53 -8.31
CA THR A 73 9.56 -3.49 -7.83
C THR A 73 9.36 -3.61 -6.31
N ALA A 74 9.34 -2.48 -5.62
CA ALA A 74 8.82 -2.41 -4.25
C ALA A 74 7.36 -2.91 -4.26
N GLU A 75 7.15 -4.16 -3.85
CA GLU A 75 5.84 -4.83 -3.97
C GLU A 75 4.77 -4.18 -3.07
N VAL A 76 5.19 -3.51 -1.99
CA VAL A 76 4.30 -2.79 -1.08
C VAL A 76 4.76 -1.35 -0.93
N LEU A 77 3.92 -0.41 -1.37
CA LEU A 77 4.20 1.03 -1.30
C LEU A 77 3.78 1.67 0.03
N ALA A 78 2.73 1.13 0.68
CA ALA A 78 2.22 1.59 1.98
C ALA A 78 1.30 0.54 2.62
N ALA A 79 1.18 0.61 3.95
CA ALA A 79 0.18 -0.10 4.74
C ALA A 79 -0.48 0.90 5.70
N TYR A 80 -1.80 0.82 5.83
CA TYR A 80 -2.62 1.72 6.64
C TYR A 80 -3.36 0.88 7.68
N ALA A 81 -3.42 1.35 8.93
CA ALA A 81 -4.08 0.61 10.00
C ALA A 81 -5.60 0.60 9.81
N HIS A 82 -6.13 1.70 9.26
CA HIS A 82 -7.54 1.86 8.95
C HIS A 82 -7.75 2.40 7.53
N ARG A 83 -8.84 1.97 6.87
CA ARG A 83 -9.22 2.46 5.51
C ARG A 83 -9.34 3.99 5.46
N ALA A 84 -9.80 4.61 6.54
CA ALA A 84 -9.98 6.06 6.64
C ALA A 84 -8.65 6.84 6.60
N GLU A 85 -7.51 6.18 6.82
CA GLU A 85 -6.18 6.80 6.74
C GLU A 85 -5.64 6.83 5.30
N ILE A 86 -6.28 6.14 4.37
CA ILE A 86 -5.89 6.11 2.96
C ILE A 86 -6.28 7.46 2.33
N PRO A 87 -5.32 8.23 1.75
CA PRO A 87 -5.66 9.50 1.12
C PRO A 87 -6.65 9.35 -0.03
N ASN A 88 -7.67 10.21 -0.09
CA ASN A 88 -8.66 10.20 -1.18
C ASN A 88 -8.01 10.33 -2.57
N ASP A 89 -6.98 11.15 -2.70
CA ASP A 89 -6.23 11.32 -3.94
C ASP A 89 -5.59 10.02 -4.45
N LEU A 90 -5.25 9.09 -3.54
CA LEU A 90 -4.72 7.79 -3.93
C LEU A 90 -5.80 6.97 -4.65
N TRP A 91 -7.00 6.86 -4.08
CA TRP A 91 -8.13 6.17 -4.70
C TRP A 91 -8.48 6.74 -6.07
N ILE A 92 -8.56 8.07 -6.14
CA ILE A 92 -8.82 8.82 -7.38
C ILE A 92 -7.75 8.50 -8.42
N SER A 93 -6.46 8.53 -8.03
CA SER A 93 -5.36 8.26 -8.94
C SER A 93 -5.36 6.82 -9.47
N LEU A 94 -5.69 5.83 -8.65
CA LEU A 94 -5.75 4.42 -9.05
C LEU A 94 -6.82 4.22 -10.13
N LEU A 95 -8.01 4.78 -9.92
CA LEU A 95 -9.10 4.70 -10.90
C LEU A 95 -8.75 5.44 -12.19
N HIS A 96 -8.22 6.66 -12.12
CA HIS A 96 -7.87 7.44 -13.31
C HIS A 96 -6.76 6.79 -14.13
N ARG A 97 -5.72 6.26 -13.48
CA ARG A 97 -4.51 5.73 -14.15
C ARG A 97 -4.68 4.32 -14.69
N ALA A 98 -5.65 3.55 -14.20
CA ALA A 98 -5.89 2.19 -14.69
C ALA A 98 -6.34 2.19 -16.17
N THR A 99 -5.59 1.47 -17.01
CA THR A 99 -5.85 1.35 -18.46
C THR A 99 -6.29 -0.04 -18.89
N GLU A 100 -5.82 -1.09 -18.20
CA GLU A 100 -6.03 -2.48 -18.61
C GLU A 100 -7.07 -3.21 -17.75
N ARG A 101 -6.99 -3.04 -16.42
CA ARG A 101 -7.86 -3.74 -15.49
C ARG A 101 -8.17 -2.93 -14.23
N ILE A 102 -9.41 -3.01 -13.75
CA ILE A 102 -9.84 -2.54 -12.43
C ILE A 102 -10.63 -3.68 -11.77
N ASP A 103 -10.06 -4.29 -10.74
CA ASP A 103 -10.76 -5.29 -9.92
C ASP A 103 -10.98 -4.70 -8.52
N ILE A 104 -12.23 -4.60 -8.09
CA ILE A 104 -12.61 -4.16 -6.74
C ILE A 104 -13.37 -5.31 -6.08
N ILE A 105 -12.93 -5.72 -4.90
CA ILE A 105 -13.58 -6.77 -4.11
C ILE A 105 -13.72 -6.32 -2.67
N GLY A 106 -14.88 -6.56 -2.08
CA GLY A 106 -15.13 -6.26 -0.67
C GLY A 106 -16.59 -6.43 -0.28
N TYR A 107 -16.86 -6.26 1.02
CA TYR A 107 -18.23 -6.30 1.55
C TYR A 107 -19.09 -5.16 1.00
N ALA A 108 -18.58 -3.94 1.06
CA ALA A 108 -19.19 -2.76 0.48
C ALA A 108 -18.11 -1.71 0.17
N TYR A 109 -18.25 -1.02 -0.95
CA TYR A 109 -17.33 0.04 -1.37
C TYR A 109 -18.04 1.23 -2.05
N PRO A 110 -19.21 1.71 -1.54
CA PRO A 110 -19.89 2.87 -2.11
C PRO A 110 -18.99 4.11 -2.10
N PHE A 111 -18.14 4.25 -1.07
CA PHE A 111 -17.20 5.36 -0.94
C PHE A 111 -16.32 5.56 -2.19
N VAL A 112 -15.91 4.48 -2.86
CA VAL A 112 -15.07 4.57 -4.07
C VAL A 112 -15.78 5.34 -5.19
N PHE A 113 -17.09 5.15 -5.31
CA PHE A 113 -17.93 5.81 -6.30
C PHE A 113 -18.40 7.20 -5.86
N GLU A 114 -18.50 7.44 -4.55
CA GLU A 114 -18.85 8.75 -3.99
C GLU A 114 -17.68 9.75 -4.04
N LEU A 115 -16.43 9.25 -4.06
CA LEU A 115 -15.23 10.09 -4.17
C LEU A 115 -15.14 10.87 -5.49
N LEU A 116 -15.78 10.37 -6.56
CA LEU A 116 -15.76 10.99 -7.88
C LEU A 116 -17.18 11.26 -8.37
N PRO A 117 -17.59 12.53 -8.60
CA PRO A 117 -18.94 12.87 -9.05
C PRO A 117 -19.39 12.14 -10.33
N ASN A 118 -18.44 11.72 -11.17
CA ASN A 118 -18.66 11.04 -12.44
C ASN A 118 -18.02 9.64 -12.51
N ALA A 119 -17.84 8.96 -11.36
CA ALA A 119 -17.17 7.66 -11.27
C ALA A 119 -17.73 6.64 -12.28
N SER A 120 -19.06 6.52 -12.35
CA SER A 120 -19.75 5.57 -13.22
C SER A 120 -19.51 5.85 -14.71
N GLU A 121 -19.53 7.12 -15.12
CA GLU A 121 -19.27 7.52 -16.51
C GLU A 121 -17.83 7.27 -16.92
N MET A 122 -16.88 7.58 -16.01
CA MET A 122 -15.46 7.31 -16.20
C MET A 122 -15.19 5.82 -16.37
N ILE A 123 -15.76 4.98 -15.49
CA ILE A 123 -15.59 3.51 -15.57
C ILE A 123 -16.20 2.98 -16.86
N ALA A 124 -17.39 3.44 -17.24
CA ALA A 124 -18.01 3.06 -18.50
C ALA A 124 -17.16 3.47 -19.72
N ALA A 125 -16.54 4.65 -19.69
CA ALA A 125 -15.62 5.11 -20.72
C ALA A 125 -14.37 4.22 -20.82
N LYS A 126 -13.82 3.80 -19.68
CA LYS A 126 -12.68 2.87 -19.63
C LYS A 126 -13.04 1.49 -20.18
N CYS A 127 -14.21 0.96 -19.84
CA CYS A 127 -14.71 -0.30 -20.42
C CYS A 127 -14.83 -0.20 -21.95
N ARG A 128 -15.38 0.92 -22.47
CA ARG A 128 -15.44 1.16 -23.93
C ARG A 128 -14.06 1.26 -24.58
N ALA A 129 -13.06 1.73 -23.84
CA ALA A 129 -11.66 1.80 -24.28
C ALA A 129 -10.90 0.46 -24.14
N GLY A 130 -11.56 -0.61 -23.69
CA GLY A 130 -10.97 -1.96 -23.59
C GLY A 130 -10.44 -2.34 -22.20
N CYS A 131 -10.62 -1.50 -21.19
CA CYS A 131 -10.30 -1.85 -19.80
C CYS A 131 -11.29 -2.89 -19.26
N VAL A 132 -10.79 -3.94 -18.62
CA VAL A 132 -11.63 -4.96 -17.96
C VAL A 132 -11.94 -4.51 -16.53
N VAL A 133 -13.22 -4.39 -16.19
CA VAL A 133 -13.63 -3.97 -14.84
C VAL A 133 -14.44 -5.07 -14.17
N ARG A 134 -14.01 -5.51 -12.98
CA ARG A 134 -14.71 -6.50 -12.15
C ARG A 134 -15.02 -5.92 -10.78
N LEU A 135 -16.28 -6.05 -10.38
CA LEU A 135 -16.77 -5.60 -9.08
C LEU A 135 -17.32 -6.83 -8.34
N GLY A 136 -16.65 -7.24 -7.27
CA GLY A 136 -17.02 -8.36 -6.43
C GLY A 136 -17.68 -7.89 -5.15
N PHE A 137 -18.98 -8.13 -5.03
CA PHE A 137 -19.77 -7.84 -3.83
C PHE A 137 -19.90 -9.10 -2.99
N ALA A 138 -19.96 -8.93 -1.67
CA ALA A 138 -20.27 -10.04 -0.79
C ALA A 138 -21.73 -10.47 -0.98
N ASP A 139 -21.97 -11.78 -0.92
CA ASP A 139 -23.32 -12.35 -0.96
C ASP A 139 -24.06 -11.98 0.34
N PRO A 140 -25.13 -11.17 0.29
CA PRO A 140 -25.83 -10.71 1.49
C PRO A 140 -26.45 -11.84 2.30
N ASP A 141 -26.75 -12.97 1.65
CA ASP A 141 -27.38 -14.13 2.29
C ASP A 141 -26.34 -15.09 2.93
N CYS A 142 -25.05 -14.85 2.74
CA CYS A 142 -24.02 -15.71 3.31
C CYS A 142 -23.75 -15.41 4.79
N SER A 143 -23.47 -16.45 5.58
CA SER A 143 -23.21 -16.34 7.03
C SER A 143 -22.04 -15.40 7.35
N HIS A 144 -21.02 -15.34 6.48
CA HIS A 144 -19.84 -14.51 6.68
C HIS A 144 -20.15 -13.00 6.63
N VAL A 145 -21.15 -12.58 5.86
CA VAL A 145 -21.59 -11.16 5.84
C VAL A 145 -22.26 -10.80 7.16
N LEU A 146 -23.10 -11.69 7.72
CA LEU A 146 -23.74 -11.48 9.02
C LEU A 146 -22.73 -11.46 10.18
N GLU A 147 -21.75 -12.37 10.15
CA GLU A 147 -20.65 -12.38 11.12
C GLU A 147 -19.85 -11.08 11.07
N ARG A 148 -19.50 -10.62 9.86
CA ARG A 148 -18.79 -9.36 9.67
C ARG A 148 -19.62 -8.16 10.13
N ASP A 149 -20.91 -8.11 9.80
CA ASP A 149 -21.82 -7.05 10.25
C ASP A 149 -21.86 -6.94 11.78
N THR A 150 -21.92 -8.09 12.45
CA THR A 150 -21.92 -8.16 13.91
C THR A 150 -20.59 -7.66 14.49
N LEU A 151 -19.46 -8.09 13.92
CA LEU A 151 -18.12 -7.66 14.36
C LEU A 151 -17.90 -6.15 14.20
N GLU A 152 -18.37 -5.58 13.09
CA GLU A 152 -18.25 -4.16 12.79
C GLU A 152 -19.39 -3.33 13.41
N GLN A 153 -20.30 -3.97 14.18
CA GLN A 153 -21.44 -3.35 14.85
C GLN A 153 -22.34 -2.55 13.89
N MET A 154 -22.53 -3.08 12.68
CA MET A 154 -23.24 -2.41 11.60
C MET A 154 -24.77 -2.61 11.60
N GLY A 155 -25.31 -3.43 12.49
CA GLY A 155 -26.75 -3.47 12.78
C GLY A 155 -27.61 -3.92 11.60
N GLY A 156 -27.08 -4.81 10.77
CA GLY A 156 -27.72 -5.35 9.57
C GLY A 156 -27.51 -4.50 8.32
N THR A 157 -26.73 -3.41 8.37
CA THR A 157 -26.54 -2.53 7.21
C THR A 157 -25.59 -3.11 6.15
N LEU A 158 -24.70 -4.06 6.49
CA LEU A 158 -23.90 -4.77 5.48
C LEU A 158 -24.76 -5.70 4.61
N PRO A 159 -25.57 -6.63 5.17
CA PRO A 159 -26.48 -7.45 4.38
C PRO A 159 -27.52 -6.62 3.61
N THR A 160 -27.95 -5.49 4.19
CA THR A 160 -29.00 -4.63 3.62
C THR A 160 -28.45 -3.61 2.61
N GLY A 161 -27.12 -3.48 2.52
CA GLY A 161 -26.42 -2.55 1.65
C GLY A 161 -26.50 -2.93 0.17
N SER A 162 -27.62 -2.60 -0.47
CA SER A 162 -27.75 -2.28 -1.90
C SER A 162 -27.03 -3.17 -2.92
N ALA A 163 -27.08 -4.50 -2.76
CA ALA A 163 -26.95 -5.39 -3.91
C ALA A 163 -28.35 -5.63 -4.51
N THR A 164 -28.89 -4.64 -5.24
CA THR A 164 -29.44 -5.06 -6.53
C THR A 164 -28.24 -5.66 -7.24
N PRO A 165 -28.18 -6.96 -7.53
CA PRO A 165 -27.04 -7.50 -8.24
C PRO A 165 -26.99 -6.73 -9.56
N TYR A 166 -26.03 -5.81 -9.70
CA TYR A 166 -25.65 -5.30 -10.99
C TYR A 166 -25.17 -6.54 -11.73
N ARG A 167 -26.10 -7.16 -12.47
CA ARG A 167 -25.86 -8.35 -13.26
C ARG A 167 -24.54 -8.15 -13.96
N CYS A 168 -23.63 -9.05 -13.65
CA CYS A 168 -22.32 -9.22 -14.25
C CYS A 168 -22.28 -8.60 -15.66
N TRP A 169 -21.55 -7.49 -15.82
CA TRP A 169 -21.06 -7.10 -17.14
C TRP A 169 -19.89 -8.02 -17.48
N ASP A 170 -20.20 -9.29 -17.72
CA ASP A 170 -19.29 -10.26 -18.33
C ASP A 170 -19.90 -10.70 -19.66
N ARG A 171 -19.15 -10.48 -20.74
CA ARG A 171 -19.51 -10.92 -22.09
C ARG A 171 -19.17 -12.40 -22.35
N SER A 172 -18.90 -13.19 -21.31
CA SER A 172 -18.56 -14.60 -21.43
C SER A 172 -19.11 -15.42 -20.27
N HIS A 173 -20.41 -15.71 -20.32
CA HIS A 173 -20.97 -16.84 -19.59
C HIS A 173 -20.47 -18.16 -20.23
N THR A 174 -19.36 -18.68 -19.70
CA THR A 174 -19.09 -20.12 -19.80
C THR A 174 -19.07 -20.67 -18.37
N PRO A 175 -20.04 -21.51 -17.97
CA PRO A 175 -20.00 -22.17 -16.67
C PRO A 175 -18.82 -23.14 -16.63
N LEU A 176 -18.02 -23.09 -15.58
CA LEU A 176 -17.13 -24.19 -15.24
C LEU A 176 -17.98 -25.27 -14.57
N ASP A 177 -18.29 -26.33 -15.31
CA ASP A 177 -18.88 -27.55 -14.77
C ASP A 177 -17.93 -28.18 -13.75
N ALA A 178 -18.43 -28.39 -12.53
CA ALA A 178 -17.76 -29.14 -11.49
C ALA A 178 -17.75 -30.64 -11.85
N ARG A 179 -16.57 -31.25 -11.79
CA ARG A 179 -16.40 -32.70 -11.63
C ARG A 179 -16.19 -33.03 -10.15
#